data_AF-A0AAW1GQ22-F1
#
_entry.id   AF-A0AAW1GQ22-F1
#
_cell.length_a   1.000
_cell.length_b   1.000
_cell.length_c   1.000
_cell.angle_alpha   90.00
_cell.angle_beta   90.00
_cell.angle_gamma   90.00
#
_symmetry.space_group_name_H-M   'P 1'
#
loop_
_entity.id
_entity.type
_entity.pdbx_description
1 polymer ?
#
loop_
_entity_poly.entity_id
_entity_poly.type
_entity_poly.pdbx_seq_one_letter_code
_entity_poly.pdbx_strand_id
1 'polypeptide(L)'
;MPFLVYVAREKRRSCPHHFKAGALNVLQRISSIFSNSAYILVLDCDMYCNDTISARQAMCFFLDLKISSSLGWIQYPQKYHNITHSDIYDSQFRITWGVYFLGANGFHGPLIAGTNFYIQRKALYGVDIVNGNDIREIRESLGPSNELLKSLTTNNNLNLRELPSHFLQEAHFLASCIFEKDTKWGNKIGFWYDTVVEDAITCVNLHKKGWKSIYLNPKRPQFLGTATTNFNDIFIQYVRWYSGFIDLTLSNHFPLIHTHSNMHFVEKLMSSYFYIEPFYFFPMMWFSTILPLCFLYGIPLYPQVSDPFLMAFGYILLSSWLKHLLDVLISGGSFTTWLSEQRMWVIKSLTSYLYGTLECITTRLGFHEANFTPTNKVIDDDTTNLYQMGKYDFRTSNMFLVPLVTLVNLNMFCLIIGVLRLLVDHDPGLLLGQMILVFYGLVLSAPVIEGMVFRTDDGRVPLSTTLVCTTLSLIILFLGYKLS
;
A
#
# COMPACT_ATOMS: atom_id res chain seq x y z
N MET A 1 28.87 -22.26 5.33
CA MET A 1 27.48 -21.80 5.16
C MET A 1 27.06 -21.02 6.40
N PRO A 2 26.22 -19.98 6.26
CA PRO A 2 25.54 -19.34 7.39
C PRO A 2 24.66 -20.33 8.15
N PHE A 3 24.41 -20.06 9.43
CA PHE A 3 23.42 -20.83 10.20
C PHE A 3 22.00 -20.49 9.75
N LEU A 4 21.18 -21.52 9.59
CA LEU A 4 19.75 -21.39 9.33
C LEU A 4 18.98 -21.93 10.54
N VAL A 5 18.13 -21.08 11.11
CA VAL A 5 17.28 -21.44 12.25
C VAL A 5 15.83 -21.41 11.76
N TYR A 6 15.18 -22.56 11.81
CA TYR A 6 13.75 -22.67 11.53
C TYR A 6 12.96 -22.43 12.82
N VAL A 7 12.01 -21.50 12.77
CA VAL A 7 11.15 -21.17 13.92
C VAL A 7 9.69 -21.31 13.48
N ALA A 8 8.96 -22.17 14.19
CA ALA A 8 7.51 -22.20 14.19
C ALA A 8 7.01 -21.75 15.57
N ARG A 9 6.28 -20.64 15.61
CA ARG A 9 5.69 -20.12 16.85
C ARG A 9 4.44 -20.88 17.24
N GLU A 10 4.18 -20.94 18.54
CA GLU A 10 2.94 -21.52 19.06
C GLU A 10 1.74 -20.64 18.67
N LYS A 11 0.64 -21.26 18.24
CA LYS A 11 -0.65 -20.59 18.02
C LYS A 11 -1.74 -21.33 18.75
N ARG A 12 -2.60 -20.61 19.46
CA ARG A 12 -3.81 -21.13 20.11
C ARG A 12 -5.00 -20.27 19.71
N ARG A 13 -6.19 -20.88 19.60
CA ARG A 13 -7.42 -20.17 19.19
C ARG A 13 -7.77 -18.98 20.09
N SER A 14 -7.44 -19.06 21.38
CA SER A 14 -7.69 -18.00 22.37
C SER A 14 -6.66 -16.88 22.39
N CYS A 15 -5.60 -16.96 21.58
CA CYS A 15 -4.48 -16.02 21.61
C CYS A 15 -4.33 -15.36 20.24
N PRO A 16 -4.52 -14.03 20.13
CA PRO A 16 -4.24 -13.31 18.90
C PRO A 16 -2.79 -13.51 18.47
N HIS A 17 -2.56 -13.77 17.18
CA HIS A 17 -1.22 -14.05 16.66
C HIS A 17 -0.64 -12.92 15.81
N HIS A 18 -1.36 -11.82 15.59
CA HIS A 18 -0.86 -10.58 14.98
C HIS A 18 -0.09 -10.78 13.66
N PHE A 19 -0.59 -11.67 12.79
CA PHE A 19 -0.09 -11.91 11.43
C PHE A 19 1.44 -11.86 11.28
N LYS A 20 1.97 -11.00 10.41
CA LYS A 20 3.41 -10.87 10.13
C LYS A 20 4.17 -10.20 11.29
N ALA A 21 3.62 -9.15 11.89
CA ALA A 21 4.21 -8.44 13.02
C ALA A 21 4.60 -9.37 14.17
N GLY A 22 3.68 -10.24 14.59
CA GLY A 22 3.95 -11.19 15.67
C GLY A 22 5.00 -12.25 15.29
N ALA A 23 5.12 -12.60 14.01
CA ALA A 23 6.17 -13.52 13.57
C ALA A 23 7.54 -12.83 13.64
N LEU A 24 7.62 -11.58 13.18
CA LEU A 24 8.84 -10.77 13.25
C LEU A 24 9.30 -10.53 14.70
N ASN A 25 8.36 -10.27 15.62
CA ASN A 25 8.67 -10.09 17.04
C ASN A 25 9.19 -11.37 17.70
N VAL A 26 8.61 -12.54 17.40
CA VAL A 26 9.15 -13.84 17.86
C VAL A 26 10.57 -14.05 17.32
N LEU A 27 10.78 -13.81 16.03
CA LEU A 27 12.11 -13.93 15.41
C LEU A 27 13.12 -12.95 16.03
N GLN A 28 12.70 -11.73 16.35
CA GLN A 28 13.54 -10.75 17.03
C GLN A 28 13.99 -11.25 18.41
N ARG A 29 13.08 -11.83 19.21
CA ARG A 29 13.42 -12.39 20.53
C ARG A 29 14.34 -13.59 20.45
N ILE A 30 14.03 -14.57 19.61
CA ILE A 30 14.87 -15.78 19.49
C ILE A 30 16.25 -15.42 18.93
N SER A 31 16.31 -14.54 17.93
CA SER A 31 17.59 -14.11 17.36
C SER A 31 18.46 -13.36 18.37
N SER A 32 17.88 -12.68 19.38
CA SER A 32 18.67 -11.98 20.40
C SER A 32 19.41 -12.94 21.33
N ILE A 33 18.83 -14.10 21.65
CA ILE A 33 19.48 -15.10 22.49
C ILE A 33 20.42 -16.03 21.70
N PHE A 34 20.28 -16.10 20.37
CA PHE A 34 21.11 -16.96 19.51
C PHE A 34 22.30 -16.22 18.91
N SER A 35 22.07 -15.26 18.00
CA SER A 35 23.14 -14.57 17.29
C SER A 35 23.37 -13.13 17.77
N ASN A 36 22.38 -12.56 18.46
CA ASN A 36 22.34 -11.17 18.91
C ASN A 36 22.79 -10.12 17.88
N SER A 37 22.51 -10.36 16.59
CA SER A 37 22.95 -9.45 15.52
C SER A 37 22.37 -8.05 15.72
N ALA A 38 23.22 -7.02 15.65
CA ALA A 38 22.82 -5.62 15.80
C ALA A 38 21.89 -5.12 14.68
N TYR A 39 21.93 -5.76 13.51
CA TYR A 39 21.13 -5.41 12.35
C TYR A 39 20.32 -6.61 11.87
N ILE A 40 19.10 -6.36 11.44
CA ILE A 40 18.13 -7.36 10.99
C ILE A 40 17.72 -7.01 9.56
N LEU A 41 17.82 -7.95 8.64
CA LEU A 41 17.20 -7.85 7.32
C LEU A 41 15.80 -8.45 7.40
N VAL A 42 14.80 -7.70 6.95
CA VAL A 42 13.43 -8.20 6.77
C VAL A 42 13.18 -8.40 5.27
N LEU A 43 12.79 -9.61 4.91
CA LEU A 43 12.57 -10.03 3.53
C LEU A 43 11.32 -10.93 3.47
N ASP A 44 10.42 -10.64 2.53
CA ASP A 44 9.28 -11.50 2.25
C ASP A 44 9.66 -12.73 1.40
N CYS A 45 8.84 -13.77 1.43
CA CYS A 45 9.13 -15.05 0.76
C CYS A 45 9.13 -14.97 -0.76
N ASP A 46 8.48 -13.96 -1.33
CA ASP A 46 8.42 -13.65 -2.75
C ASP A 46 9.53 -12.67 -3.19
N MET A 47 10.44 -12.31 -2.28
CA MET A 47 11.59 -11.44 -2.54
C MET A 47 12.90 -12.20 -2.31
N TYR A 48 13.88 -11.98 -3.18
CA TYR A 48 15.22 -12.55 -3.03
C TYR A 48 16.31 -11.48 -3.22
N CYS A 49 17.46 -11.74 -2.64
CA CYS A 49 18.65 -10.90 -2.81
C CYS A 49 19.24 -11.13 -4.22
N ASN A 50 19.08 -10.16 -5.10
CA ASN A 50 19.60 -10.17 -6.47
C ASN A 50 21.06 -9.69 -6.54
N ASP A 51 21.52 -8.90 -5.57
CA ASP A 51 22.91 -8.46 -5.49
C ASP A 51 23.51 -8.71 -4.11
N THR A 52 24.55 -9.55 -4.08
CA THR A 52 25.25 -10.00 -2.87
C THR A 52 25.82 -8.88 -1.99
N ILE A 53 25.95 -7.66 -2.52
CA ILE A 53 26.52 -6.52 -1.78
C ILE A 53 25.49 -5.71 -0.99
N SER A 54 24.20 -6.08 -0.99
CA SER A 54 23.14 -5.31 -0.30
C SER A 54 23.45 -5.05 1.18
N ALA A 55 23.99 -6.07 1.87
CA ALA A 55 24.36 -5.95 3.27
C ALA A 55 25.55 -4.99 3.45
N ARG A 56 26.58 -5.13 2.59
CA ARG A 56 27.75 -4.26 2.61
C ARG A 56 27.37 -2.79 2.36
N GLN A 57 26.48 -2.53 1.42
CA GLN A 57 25.97 -1.19 1.13
C GLN A 57 25.20 -0.60 2.32
N ALA A 58 24.34 -1.39 2.96
CA ALA A 58 23.63 -0.97 4.16
C ALA A 58 24.61 -0.62 5.31
N MET A 59 25.65 -1.44 5.49
CA MET A 59 26.66 -1.21 6.53
C MET A 59 27.43 0.10 6.33
N CYS A 60 27.63 0.58 5.10
CA CYS A 60 28.26 1.88 4.86
C CYS A 60 27.54 3.02 5.58
N PHE A 61 26.22 2.97 5.70
CA PHE A 61 25.45 4.00 6.41
C PHE A 61 25.36 3.72 7.91
N PHE A 62 25.16 2.47 8.30
CA PHE A 62 25.07 2.11 9.73
C PHE A 62 26.39 2.25 10.49
N LEU A 63 27.53 2.26 9.79
CA LEU A 63 28.85 2.47 10.37
C LEU A 63 29.36 3.91 10.19
N ASP A 64 28.58 4.80 9.57
CA ASP A 64 28.93 6.21 9.46
C ASP A 64 28.75 6.89 10.83
N LEU A 65 29.83 7.42 11.39
CA LEU A 65 29.86 8.03 12.72
C LEU A 65 28.92 9.25 12.86
N LYS A 66 28.58 9.93 11.77
CA LYS A 66 27.73 11.13 11.80
C LYS A 66 26.24 10.82 11.90
N ILE A 67 25.81 9.71 11.30
CA ILE A 67 24.38 9.39 11.18
C ILE A 67 23.95 8.14 11.94
N SER A 68 24.88 7.20 12.20
CA SER A 68 24.61 5.87 12.77
C SER A 68 23.85 5.89 14.11
N SER A 69 24.09 6.89 14.95
CA SER A 69 23.44 7.03 16.25
C SER A 69 21.94 7.30 16.18
N SER A 70 21.48 7.88 15.07
CA SER A 70 20.07 8.23 14.82
C SER A 70 19.44 7.42 13.68
N LEU A 71 20.21 6.58 12.99
CA LEU A 71 19.75 5.80 11.85
C LEU A 71 19.07 4.50 12.33
N GLY A 72 17.76 4.42 12.14
CA GLY A 72 16.95 3.26 12.49
C GLY A 72 16.97 2.19 11.40
N TRP A 73 16.72 2.54 10.14
CA TRP A 73 16.66 1.56 9.05
C TRP A 73 17.09 2.11 7.69
N ILE A 74 17.36 1.19 6.76
CA ILE A 74 17.67 1.47 5.36
C ILE A 74 16.69 0.66 4.51
N GLN A 75 15.87 1.36 3.75
CA GLN A 75 14.85 0.80 2.86
C GLN A 75 15.38 0.74 1.42
N TYR A 76 15.31 -0.42 0.80
CA TYR A 76 15.51 -0.59 -0.64
C TYR A 76 14.16 -0.65 -1.36
N PRO A 77 14.07 -0.26 -2.64
CA PRO A 77 12.82 -0.37 -3.39
C PRO A 77 12.39 -1.82 -3.56
N GLN A 78 11.07 -2.04 -3.63
CA GLN A 78 10.52 -3.28 -4.15
C GLN A 78 10.56 -3.22 -5.68
N LYS A 79 11.37 -4.09 -6.28
CA LYS A 79 11.47 -4.24 -7.74
C LYS A 79 11.10 -5.67 -8.10
N TYR A 80 10.53 -5.87 -9.28
CA TYR A 80 9.99 -7.16 -9.68
C TYR A 80 10.56 -7.62 -11.02
N HIS A 81 10.80 -8.92 -11.16
CA HIS A 81 11.40 -9.49 -12.38
C HIS A 81 10.38 -9.81 -13.47
N ASN A 82 9.10 -9.92 -13.13
CA ASN A 82 8.03 -10.31 -14.06
C ASN A 82 7.25 -9.12 -14.64
N ILE A 83 7.73 -7.88 -14.48
CA ILE A 83 7.06 -6.70 -15.02
C ILE A 83 7.14 -6.68 -16.54
N THR A 84 6.00 -6.47 -17.19
CA THR A 84 5.91 -6.30 -18.63
C THR A 84 6.24 -4.87 -19.05
N HIS A 85 6.57 -4.66 -20.33
CA HIS A 85 6.85 -3.32 -20.84
C HIS A 85 5.66 -2.34 -20.68
N SER A 86 4.43 -2.85 -20.72
CA SER A 86 3.22 -2.05 -20.60
C SER A 86 2.82 -1.74 -19.15
N ASP A 87 3.25 -2.57 -18.19
CA ASP A 87 2.98 -2.47 -16.75
C ASP A 87 1.53 -2.03 -16.46
N ILE A 88 0.56 -2.72 -17.08
CA ILE A 88 -0.85 -2.32 -17.07
C ILE A 88 -1.46 -2.22 -15.67
N TYR A 89 -0.84 -2.88 -14.69
CA TYR A 89 -1.28 -2.92 -13.29
C TYR A 89 -0.59 -1.90 -12.39
N ASP A 90 0.31 -1.05 -12.94
CA ASP A 90 1.08 -0.08 -12.15
C ASP A 90 1.86 -0.78 -11.00
N SER A 91 2.44 -1.95 -11.30
CA SER A 91 3.08 -2.78 -10.28
C SER A 91 4.46 -2.27 -9.89
N GLN A 92 5.07 -1.40 -10.70
CA GLN A 92 6.36 -0.80 -10.36
C GLN A 92 6.25 0.28 -9.29
N PHE A 93 5.08 0.87 -9.02
CA PHE A 93 4.92 2.01 -8.11
C PHE A 93 5.98 3.11 -8.34
N ARG A 94 6.16 3.51 -9.60
CA ARG A 94 7.26 4.39 -10.03
C ARG A 94 7.30 5.70 -9.26
N ILE A 95 6.15 6.32 -9.02
CA ILE A 95 6.08 7.58 -8.27
C ILE A 95 6.51 7.37 -6.81
N THR A 96 6.05 6.28 -6.19
CA THR A 96 6.43 5.93 -4.81
C THR A 96 7.94 5.79 -4.66
N TRP A 97 8.58 4.98 -5.51
CA TRP A 97 10.02 4.71 -5.39
C TRP A 97 10.92 5.77 -6.02
N GLY A 98 10.47 6.41 -7.10
CA GLY A 98 11.25 7.36 -7.89
C GLY A 98 11.12 8.80 -7.40
N VAL A 99 9.98 9.17 -6.82
CA VAL A 99 9.69 10.55 -6.40
C VAL A 99 9.55 10.63 -4.88
N TYR A 100 8.60 9.90 -4.28
CA TYR A 100 8.29 10.06 -2.85
C TYR A 100 9.41 9.57 -1.93
N PHE A 101 9.84 8.31 -2.08
CA PHE A 101 10.88 7.74 -1.22
C PHE A 101 12.24 8.41 -1.46
N LEU A 102 12.51 8.81 -2.70
CA LEU A 102 13.70 9.59 -3.02
C LEU A 102 13.65 10.99 -2.38
N GLY A 103 12.51 11.68 -2.47
CA GLY A 103 12.31 12.98 -1.82
C GLY A 103 12.40 12.91 -0.30
N ALA A 104 11.97 11.79 0.30
CA ALA A 104 12.01 11.58 1.74
C ALA A 104 13.45 11.58 2.31
N ASN A 105 14.45 11.19 1.50
CA ASN A 105 15.86 11.27 1.89
C ASN A 105 16.35 12.70 2.14
N GLY A 106 15.67 13.72 1.59
CA GLY A 106 15.96 15.12 1.88
C GLY A 106 15.60 15.53 3.32
N PHE A 107 14.85 14.68 4.04
CA PHE A 107 14.41 14.92 5.40
C PHE A 107 14.94 13.83 6.35
N HIS A 108 14.06 13.11 7.04
CA HIS A 108 14.44 12.03 7.96
C HIS A 108 14.36 10.63 7.33
N GLY A 109 14.15 10.54 6.01
CA GLY A 109 14.10 9.27 5.29
C GLY A 109 12.70 8.72 5.03
N PRO A 110 12.60 7.62 4.26
CA PRO A 110 11.34 7.04 3.81
C PRO A 110 10.58 6.27 4.89
N LEU A 111 9.36 5.86 4.55
CA LEU A 111 8.61 4.88 5.32
C LEU A 111 9.22 3.46 5.21
N ILE A 112 8.85 2.57 6.13
CA ILE A 112 9.07 1.12 5.98
C ILE A 112 7.98 0.55 5.07
N ALA A 113 8.37 -0.24 4.07
CA ALA A 113 7.46 -0.83 3.09
C ALA A 113 7.42 -2.36 3.18
N GLY A 114 7.39 -2.91 4.39
CA GLY A 114 7.16 -4.34 4.67
C GLY A 114 8.29 -5.32 4.35
N THR A 115 9.16 -5.03 3.39
CA THR A 115 10.27 -5.91 2.96
C THR A 115 11.45 -5.09 2.44
N ASN A 116 12.57 -5.74 2.16
CA ASN A 116 13.76 -5.16 1.52
C ASN A 116 14.40 -4.06 2.37
N PHE A 117 14.41 -4.21 3.70
CA PHE A 117 15.03 -3.23 4.59
C PHE A 117 15.92 -3.88 5.64
N TYR A 118 17.01 -3.18 5.97
CA TYR A 118 17.84 -3.48 7.11
C TYR A 118 17.47 -2.52 8.24
N ILE A 119 17.20 -3.05 9.44
CA ILE A 119 16.84 -2.27 10.63
C ILE A 119 17.81 -2.53 11.76
N GLN A 120 18.17 -1.49 12.50
CA GLN A 120 18.94 -1.59 13.73
C GLN A 120 18.05 -2.18 14.83
N ARG A 121 18.51 -3.27 15.44
CA ARG A 121 17.80 -3.96 16.52
C ARG A 121 17.45 -3.02 17.68
N LYS A 122 18.35 -2.10 18.03
CA LYS A 122 18.13 -1.10 19.08
C LYS A 122 16.88 -0.26 18.82
N ALA A 123 16.60 0.10 17.57
CA ALA A 123 15.42 0.88 17.21
C ALA A 123 14.12 0.16 17.58
N LEU A 124 14.10 -1.16 17.46
CA LEU A 124 12.93 -1.99 17.79
C LEU A 124 12.75 -2.20 19.29
N TYR A 125 13.75 -2.00 20.15
CA TYR A 125 13.55 -2.22 21.59
C TYR A 125 12.79 -1.09 22.28
N GLY A 126 12.70 0.10 21.67
CA GLY A 126 11.83 1.18 22.13
C GLY A 126 12.13 1.73 23.53
N VAL A 127 13.17 1.23 24.20
CA VAL A 127 13.67 1.57 25.53
C VAL A 127 15.10 2.06 25.34
N ASP A 128 15.45 3.18 25.97
CA ASP A 128 16.82 3.68 25.92
C ASP A 128 17.67 2.93 26.96
N ILE A 129 18.06 1.71 26.60
CA ILE A 129 18.80 0.75 27.45
C ILE A 129 20.11 1.36 28.01
N VAL A 130 20.61 2.43 27.37
CA VAL A 130 21.88 3.08 27.69
C VAL A 130 21.75 4.14 28.81
N ASN A 131 20.55 4.71 29.05
CA ASN A 131 20.36 5.87 29.91
C ASN A 131 19.70 5.57 31.28
N GLY A 132 19.98 4.41 31.86
CA GLY A 132 19.70 4.16 33.28
C GLY A 132 18.25 3.86 33.64
N ASN A 133 17.45 3.33 32.70
CA ASN A 133 16.12 2.81 33.04
C ASN A 133 16.24 1.70 34.10
N ASP A 134 15.31 1.69 35.05
CA ASP A 134 15.25 0.67 36.10
C ASP A 134 15.14 -0.72 35.44
N ILE A 135 15.97 -1.67 35.87
CA ILE A 135 15.94 -3.07 35.42
C ILE A 135 14.52 -3.65 35.55
N ARG A 136 13.76 -3.17 36.54
CA ARG A 136 12.35 -3.51 36.72
C ARG A 136 11.48 -3.07 35.54
N GLU A 137 11.61 -1.83 35.08
CA GLU A 137 10.86 -1.30 33.93
C GLU A 137 11.21 -2.04 32.64
N ILE A 138 12.50 -2.38 32.46
CA ILE A 138 12.97 -3.18 31.32
C ILE A 138 12.33 -4.57 31.35
N ARG A 139 12.27 -5.22 32.52
CA ARG A 139 11.64 -6.54 32.70
C ARG A 139 10.12 -6.49 32.47
N GLU A 140 9.45 -5.46 32.98
CA GLU A 140 8.01 -5.24 32.73
C GLU A 140 7.72 -5.01 31.24
N SER A 141 8.66 -4.41 30.51
CA SER A 141 8.49 -4.11 29.09
C SER A 141 8.81 -5.30 28.17
N LEU A 142 9.95 -5.97 28.38
CA LEU A 142 10.43 -7.04 27.51
C LEU A 142 9.92 -8.43 27.87
N GLY A 143 9.49 -8.61 29.12
CA GLY A 143 9.05 -9.89 29.66
C GLY A 143 10.07 -10.54 30.61
N PRO A 144 9.72 -11.71 31.17
CA PRO A 144 10.42 -12.30 32.31
C PRO A 144 11.71 -13.05 31.95
N SER A 145 12.01 -13.25 30.66
CA SER A 145 13.15 -14.03 30.17
C SER A 145 14.49 -13.43 30.62
N ASN A 146 15.25 -14.18 31.42
CA ASN A 146 16.57 -13.74 31.88
C ASN A 146 17.59 -13.73 30.74
N GLU A 147 17.53 -14.68 29.81
CA GLU A 147 18.45 -14.72 28.66
C GLU A 147 18.19 -13.58 27.67
N LEU A 148 16.93 -13.23 27.43
CA LEU A 148 16.57 -12.03 26.65
C LEU A 148 17.13 -10.77 27.31
N LEU A 149 16.98 -10.61 28.62
CA LEU A 149 17.51 -9.46 29.36
C LEU A 149 19.05 -9.40 29.32
N LYS A 150 19.74 -10.53 29.48
CA LYS A 150 21.21 -10.62 29.34
C LYS A 150 21.69 -10.23 27.95
N SER A 151 20.92 -10.58 26.90
CA SER A 151 21.26 -10.24 25.52
C SER A 151 21.29 -8.73 25.24
N LEU A 152 20.70 -7.90 26.10
CA LEU A 152 20.71 -6.45 25.94
C LEU A 152 22.06 -5.81 26.28
N THR A 153 22.81 -6.41 27.22
CA THR A 153 24.07 -5.87 27.75
C THR A 153 25.29 -6.64 27.25
N THR A 154 25.10 -7.88 26.80
CA THR A 154 26.18 -8.80 26.46
C THR A 154 26.13 -9.20 24.99
N ASN A 155 27.26 -9.06 24.28
CA ASN A 155 27.41 -9.67 22.96
C ASN A 155 27.66 -11.18 23.14
N ASN A 156 26.61 -11.97 22.96
CA ASN A 156 26.69 -13.42 23.02
C ASN A 156 27.35 -13.95 21.74
N ASN A 157 28.65 -14.22 21.78
CA ASN A 157 29.34 -15.00 20.76
C ASN A 157 29.12 -16.50 21.00
N LEU A 158 27.87 -16.94 20.89
CA LEU A 158 27.51 -18.36 21.05
C LEU A 158 27.91 -19.17 19.83
N ASN A 159 28.56 -20.31 20.04
CA ASN A 159 28.74 -21.30 18.98
C ASN A 159 27.42 -22.03 18.73
N LEU A 160 26.69 -21.63 17.70
CA LEU A 160 25.38 -22.20 17.34
C LEU A 160 25.43 -23.71 17.00
N ARG A 161 26.60 -24.32 16.79
CA ARG A 161 26.75 -25.77 16.57
C ARG A 161 26.58 -26.60 17.85
N GLU A 162 26.87 -26.02 19.00
CA GLU A 162 26.82 -26.67 20.30
C GLU A 162 25.91 -25.87 21.24
N LEU A 163 24.68 -25.61 20.78
CA LEU A 163 23.73 -24.83 21.56
C LEU A 163 23.32 -25.63 22.81
N PRO A 164 23.56 -25.11 24.03
CA PRO A 164 23.10 -25.78 25.24
C PRO A 164 21.59 -25.97 25.23
N SER A 165 21.10 -27.09 25.78
CA SER A 165 19.67 -27.44 25.82
C SER A 165 18.79 -26.36 26.45
N HIS A 166 19.32 -25.59 27.41
CA HIS A 166 18.58 -24.50 28.05
C HIS A 166 18.26 -23.35 27.07
N PHE A 167 19.12 -23.04 26.09
CA PHE A 167 18.82 -22.02 25.07
C PHE A 167 17.69 -22.46 24.14
N LEU A 168 17.56 -23.76 23.87
CA LEU A 168 16.44 -24.30 23.09
C LEU A 168 15.13 -24.21 23.89
N GLN A 169 15.15 -24.56 25.18
CA GLN A 169 13.99 -24.41 26.06
C GLN A 169 13.55 -22.95 26.17
N GLU A 170 14.52 -22.05 26.30
CA GLU A 170 14.27 -20.60 26.32
C GLU A 170 13.67 -20.12 24.99
N ALA A 171 14.20 -20.56 23.84
CA ALA A 171 13.65 -20.22 22.54
C ALA A 171 12.18 -20.68 22.39
N HIS A 172 11.84 -21.88 22.89
CA HIS A 172 10.44 -22.34 22.94
C HIS A 172 9.56 -21.44 23.81
N PHE A 173 10.06 -20.99 24.96
CA PHE A 173 9.33 -20.06 25.82
C PHE A 173 9.12 -18.70 25.13
N LEU A 174 10.15 -18.13 24.50
CA LEU A 174 10.07 -16.87 23.74
C LEU A 174 9.12 -16.95 22.53
N ALA A 175 8.93 -18.15 21.98
CA ALA A 175 8.02 -18.45 20.86
C ALA A 175 6.58 -18.80 21.29
N SER A 176 6.33 -18.90 22.60
CA SER A 176 5.02 -19.28 23.13
C SER A 176 3.99 -18.17 22.91
N CYS A 177 2.73 -18.56 22.75
CA CYS A 177 1.64 -17.60 22.52
C CYS A 177 1.28 -16.78 23.77
N ILE A 178 1.83 -17.14 24.93
CA ILE A 178 1.59 -16.46 26.21
C ILE A 178 2.74 -15.52 26.61
N PHE A 179 3.89 -15.58 25.91
CA PHE A 179 5.08 -14.81 26.29
C PHE A 179 4.81 -13.30 26.36
N GLU A 180 4.02 -12.80 25.41
CA GLU A 180 3.76 -11.36 25.26
C GLU A 180 2.70 -10.85 26.24
N LYS A 181 2.06 -11.74 27.01
CA LYS A 181 1.05 -11.38 28.01
C LYS A 181 1.66 -10.46 29.05
N ASP A 182 1.01 -9.32 29.31
CA ASP A 182 1.43 -8.30 30.26
C ASP A 182 2.80 -7.65 29.96
N THR A 183 3.28 -7.75 28.72
CA THR A 183 4.50 -7.07 28.24
C THR A 183 4.16 -5.86 27.37
N LYS A 184 5.18 -5.18 26.82
CA LYS A 184 5.02 -4.06 25.87
C LYS A 184 5.34 -4.44 24.41
N TRP A 185 5.52 -5.73 24.12
CA TRP A 185 5.68 -6.23 22.74
C TRP A 185 4.43 -5.91 21.91
N GLY A 186 4.64 -5.50 20.65
CA GLY A 186 3.55 -5.15 19.75
C GLY A 186 2.92 -3.78 19.96
N ASN A 187 3.30 -3.06 21.01
CA ASN A 187 2.75 -1.75 21.33
C ASN A 187 3.84 -0.70 21.55
N LYS A 188 4.89 -0.98 22.33
CA LYS A 188 6.04 -0.05 22.47
C LYS A 188 7.35 -0.65 21.98
N ILE A 189 7.41 -1.98 21.90
CA ILE A 189 8.56 -2.80 21.55
C ILE A 189 8.24 -3.65 20.32
N GLY A 190 9.19 -3.76 19.41
CA GLY A 190 9.11 -4.56 18.20
C GLY A 190 8.27 -3.90 17.11
N PHE A 191 7.77 -4.73 16.21
CA PHE A 191 6.77 -4.40 15.21
C PHE A 191 5.40 -4.28 15.87
N TRP A 192 4.64 -3.24 15.52
CA TRP A 192 3.39 -2.87 16.18
C TRP A 192 2.19 -3.67 15.65
N TYR A 193 1.17 -3.88 16.50
CA TYR A 193 0.05 -4.79 16.25
C TYR A 193 -1.30 -4.13 15.93
N ASP A 194 -1.44 -2.82 16.16
CA ASP A 194 -2.75 -2.15 16.18
C ASP A 194 -3.47 -2.11 14.83
N THR A 195 -2.79 -2.42 13.72
CA THR A 195 -3.35 -2.35 12.37
C THR A 195 -2.80 -3.43 11.45
N VAL A 196 -3.47 -3.67 10.31
CA VAL A 196 -3.07 -4.66 9.29
C VAL A 196 -1.88 -4.22 8.42
N VAL A 197 -1.44 -2.98 8.57
CA VAL A 197 -0.25 -2.39 7.94
C VAL A 197 0.84 -2.16 9.00
N GLU A 198 1.39 -3.26 9.55
CA GLU A 198 2.31 -3.20 10.70
C GLU A 198 3.58 -2.41 10.40
N ASP A 199 4.00 -2.41 9.13
CA ASP A 199 5.14 -1.69 8.63
C ASP A 199 4.97 -0.18 8.77
N ALA A 200 3.82 0.36 8.31
CA ALA A 200 3.50 1.77 8.37
C ALA A 200 3.38 2.30 9.81
N ILE A 201 2.68 1.56 10.69
CA ILE A 201 2.56 1.96 12.11
C ILE A 201 3.90 1.87 12.85
N THR A 202 4.69 0.84 12.60
CA THR A 202 6.02 0.69 13.21
C THR A 202 6.90 1.85 12.77
N CYS A 203 6.89 2.17 11.47
CA CYS A 203 7.65 3.27 10.90
C CYS A 203 7.33 4.62 11.58
N VAL A 204 6.05 5.02 11.60
CA VAL A 204 5.65 6.31 12.18
C VAL A 204 6.04 6.39 13.65
N ASN A 205 5.92 5.30 14.39
CA ASN A 205 6.32 5.28 15.80
C ASN A 205 7.83 5.36 16.00
N LEU A 206 8.64 4.79 15.09
CA LEU A 206 10.10 4.96 15.13
C LEU A 206 10.50 6.41 14.79
N HIS A 207 9.91 7.00 13.75
CA HIS A 207 10.16 8.40 13.42
C HIS A 207 9.69 9.36 14.52
N LYS A 208 8.53 9.11 15.17
CA LYS A 208 8.07 9.86 16.36
C LYS A 208 9.12 9.86 17.47
N LYS A 209 9.84 8.75 17.65
CA LYS A 209 10.94 8.61 18.62
C LYS A 209 12.25 9.25 18.16
N GLY A 210 12.31 9.83 16.96
CA GLY A 210 13.48 10.54 16.42
C GLY A 210 14.45 9.65 15.64
N TRP A 211 14.11 8.39 15.40
CA TRP A 211 14.86 7.56 14.45
C TRP A 211 14.71 8.13 13.04
N LYS A 212 15.79 8.08 12.28
CA LYS A 212 15.85 8.44 10.86
C LYS A 212 16.03 7.20 10.02
N SER A 213 15.82 7.32 8.72
CA SER A 213 15.98 6.24 7.77
C SER A 213 16.64 6.72 6.49
N ILE A 214 17.02 5.77 5.64
CA ILE A 214 17.60 6.04 4.33
C ILE A 214 16.91 5.18 3.29
N TYR A 215 16.48 5.81 2.21
CA TYR A 215 16.11 5.13 0.98
C TYR A 215 17.35 4.92 0.11
N LEU A 216 17.63 3.67 -0.25
CA LEU A 216 18.78 3.31 -1.06
C LEU A 216 18.32 2.61 -2.34
N ASN A 217 18.51 3.28 -3.48
CA ASN A 217 18.13 2.77 -4.81
C ASN A 217 19.33 2.76 -5.79
N PRO A 218 20.25 1.78 -5.66
CA PRO A 218 21.33 1.58 -6.62
C PRO A 218 20.82 1.17 -8.01
N LYS A 219 21.67 1.37 -9.02
CA LYS A 219 21.35 1.04 -10.44
C LYS A 219 20.94 -0.42 -10.62
N ARG A 220 21.72 -1.36 -10.08
CA ARG A 220 21.34 -2.77 -10.01
C ARG A 220 20.39 -2.97 -8.84
N PRO A 221 19.17 -3.53 -9.04
CA PRO A 221 18.27 -3.90 -7.96
C PRO A 221 18.94 -4.88 -6.98
N GLN A 222 18.94 -4.57 -5.69
CA GLN A 222 19.49 -5.42 -4.63
C GLN A 222 18.54 -6.55 -4.30
N PHE A 223 17.24 -6.29 -4.43
CA PHE A 223 16.18 -7.24 -4.19
C PHE A 223 15.28 -7.28 -5.40
N LEU A 224 14.86 -8.48 -5.78
CA LEU A 224 13.87 -8.72 -6.82
C LEU A 224 12.78 -9.63 -6.25
N GLY A 225 11.54 -9.38 -6.61
CA GLY A 225 10.43 -10.27 -6.29
C GLY A 225 9.47 -10.50 -7.45
N THR A 226 8.32 -11.08 -7.12
CA THR A 226 7.24 -11.34 -8.08
C THR A 226 6.07 -10.38 -7.83
N ALA A 227 5.66 -9.65 -8.87
CA ALA A 227 4.44 -8.84 -8.87
C ALA A 227 3.22 -9.71 -9.17
N THR A 228 2.05 -9.27 -8.71
CA THR A 228 0.76 -9.88 -9.06
C THR A 228 0.42 -9.61 -10.53
N THR A 229 -0.28 -10.56 -11.16
CA THR A 229 -0.55 -10.56 -12.62
C THR A 229 -2.04 -10.54 -12.97
N ASN A 230 -2.93 -10.46 -11.97
CA ASN A 230 -4.38 -10.49 -12.15
C ASN A 230 -5.09 -9.55 -11.17
N PHE A 231 -6.33 -9.15 -11.49
CA PHE A 231 -7.08 -8.23 -10.61
C PHE A 231 -7.48 -8.82 -9.27
N ASN A 232 -7.74 -10.12 -9.18
CA ASN A 232 -8.17 -10.74 -7.92
C ASN A 232 -7.11 -10.52 -6.83
N ASP A 233 -5.86 -10.86 -7.12
CA ASP A 233 -4.77 -10.75 -6.15
C ASP A 233 -4.41 -9.29 -5.87
N ILE A 234 -4.45 -8.43 -6.90
CA ILE A 234 -4.23 -6.98 -6.76
C ILE A 234 -5.26 -6.35 -5.84
N PHE A 235 -6.55 -6.60 -6.06
CA PHE A 235 -7.61 -5.97 -5.27
C PHE A 235 -7.60 -6.46 -3.82
N ILE A 236 -7.36 -7.75 -3.57
CA ILE A 236 -7.21 -8.27 -2.20
C ILE A 236 -6.03 -7.59 -1.49
N GLN A 237 -4.89 -7.46 -2.18
CA GLN A 237 -3.71 -6.80 -1.64
C GLN A 237 -4.00 -5.33 -1.28
N TYR A 238 -4.65 -4.60 -2.19
CA TYR A 238 -4.94 -3.18 -2.05
C TYR A 238 -6.03 -2.88 -1.02
N VAL A 239 -7.10 -3.67 -0.96
CA VAL A 239 -8.13 -3.51 0.08
C VAL A 239 -7.50 -3.61 1.47
N ARG A 240 -6.59 -4.56 1.69
CA ARG A 240 -5.86 -4.69 2.96
C ARG A 240 -5.03 -3.45 3.27
N TRP A 241 -4.24 -2.96 2.31
CA TRP A 241 -3.40 -1.78 2.50
C TRP A 241 -4.24 -0.54 2.82
N TYR A 242 -5.27 -0.29 2.02
CA TYR A 242 -6.11 0.89 2.16
C TYR A 242 -7.00 0.84 3.40
N SER A 243 -7.47 -0.35 3.81
CA SER A 243 -8.13 -0.52 5.10
C SER A 243 -7.22 -0.13 6.27
N GLY A 244 -5.97 -0.62 6.25
CA GLY A 244 -4.97 -0.24 7.26
C GLY A 244 -4.60 1.24 7.25
N PHE A 245 -4.49 1.86 6.09
CA PHE A 245 -4.23 3.30 5.95
C PHE A 245 -5.38 4.18 6.45
N ILE A 246 -6.62 3.80 6.18
CA ILE A 246 -7.79 4.48 6.76
C ILE A 246 -7.82 4.29 8.28
N ASP A 247 -7.54 3.09 8.77
CA ASP A 247 -7.49 2.83 10.21
C ASP A 247 -6.44 3.71 10.90
N LEU A 248 -5.25 3.85 10.30
CA LEU A 248 -4.23 4.78 10.78
C LEU A 248 -4.68 6.23 10.73
N THR A 249 -5.38 6.65 9.67
CA THR A 249 -5.94 8.01 9.58
C THR A 249 -6.96 8.30 10.68
N LEU A 250 -7.80 7.32 11.03
CA LEU A 250 -8.84 7.43 12.05
C LEU A 250 -8.35 7.08 13.47
N SER A 251 -7.06 6.79 13.63
CA SER A 251 -6.46 6.43 14.91
C SER A 251 -5.66 7.57 15.53
N ASN A 252 -5.25 7.37 16.77
CA ASN A 252 -4.22 8.17 17.44
C ASN A 252 -2.81 7.86 16.89
N HIS A 253 -2.67 7.41 15.65
CA HIS A 253 -1.38 7.29 14.96
C HIS A 253 -1.25 8.23 13.77
N PHE A 254 -2.29 8.99 13.41
CA PHE A 254 -2.24 9.93 12.28
C PHE A 254 -1.20 11.05 12.51
N PRO A 255 -0.17 11.16 11.64
CA PRO A 255 0.98 12.04 11.87
C PRO A 255 0.65 13.52 12.07
N LEU A 256 -0.32 14.07 11.32
CA LEU A 256 -0.67 15.49 11.38
C LEU A 256 -1.35 15.93 12.68
N ILE A 257 -2.04 15.02 13.39
CA ILE A 257 -2.73 15.33 14.65
C ILE A 257 -1.75 15.29 15.85
N HIS A 258 -0.56 14.68 15.69
CA HIS A 258 0.40 14.54 16.77
C HIS A 258 1.23 15.79 17.01
N THR A 259 1.00 16.45 18.14
CA THR A 259 1.76 17.62 18.60
C THR A 259 3.12 17.23 19.20
N HIS A 260 3.20 16.12 19.94
CA HIS A 260 4.43 15.63 20.57
C HIS A 260 5.12 14.56 19.70
N SER A 261 5.90 15.00 18.72
CA SER A 261 6.65 14.10 17.82
C SER A 261 7.94 14.76 17.35
N ASN A 262 9.01 13.97 17.24
CA ASN A 262 10.28 14.40 16.64
C ASN A 262 10.25 14.44 15.10
N MET A 263 9.11 14.06 14.49
CA MET A 263 8.92 14.10 13.04
C MET A 263 8.89 15.53 12.52
N HIS A 264 9.57 15.76 11.39
CA HIS A 264 9.52 17.04 10.69
C HIS A 264 8.12 17.28 10.09
N PHE A 265 7.69 18.54 9.93
CA PHE A 265 6.36 18.84 9.38
C PHE A 265 6.14 18.25 7.99
N VAL A 266 7.13 18.35 7.10
CA VAL A 266 7.05 17.76 5.75
C VAL A 266 6.97 16.23 5.81
N GLU A 267 7.65 15.61 6.77
CA GLU A 267 7.61 14.17 6.98
C GLU A 267 6.21 13.70 7.44
N LYS A 268 5.56 14.49 8.31
CA LYS A 268 4.17 14.29 8.69
C LYS A 268 3.24 14.41 7.48
N LEU A 269 3.43 15.42 6.62
CA LEU A 269 2.64 15.58 5.39
C LEU A 269 2.81 14.39 4.44
N MET A 270 4.04 13.96 4.18
CA MET A 270 4.33 12.82 3.30
C MET A 270 3.73 11.52 3.82
N SER A 271 3.86 11.25 5.13
CA SER A 271 3.29 10.05 5.75
C SER A 271 1.75 10.09 5.72
N SER A 272 1.17 11.24 6.08
CA SER A 272 -0.28 11.43 6.05
C SER A 272 -0.87 11.35 4.64
N TYR A 273 -0.13 11.76 3.61
CA TYR A 273 -0.56 11.64 2.21
C TYR A 273 -0.91 10.20 1.83
N PHE A 274 -0.04 9.23 2.15
CA PHE A 274 -0.33 7.81 1.90
C PHE A 274 -1.55 7.32 2.69
N TYR A 275 -1.76 7.84 3.89
CA TYR A 275 -2.84 7.38 4.76
C TYR A 275 -4.21 7.86 4.29
N ILE A 276 -4.27 9.09 3.74
CA ILE A 276 -5.51 9.70 3.23
C ILE A 276 -5.78 9.39 1.76
N GLU A 277 -4.82 8.84 1.02
CA GLU A 277 -4.94 8.46 -0.39
C GLU A 277 -6.25 7.69 -0.70
N PRO A 278 -6.71 6.74 0.14
CA PRO A 278 -7.95 6.03 -0.16
C PRO A 278 -9.18 6.94 -0.26
N PHE A 279 -9.19 8.13 0.34
CA PHE A 279 -10.31 9.06 0.20
C PHE A 279 -10.52 9.60 -1.22
N TYR A 280 -9.61 9.35 -2.17
CA TYR A 280 -9.85 9.62 -3.59
C TYR A 280 -11.07 8.88 -4.16
N PHE A 281 -11.59 7.84 -3.49
CA PHE A 281 -12.84 7.22 -3.91
C PHE A 281 -14.01 8.22 -3.92
N PHE A 282 -14.07 9.18 -2.99
CA PHE A 282 -15.16 10.17 -2.92
C PHE A 282 -15.26 11.04 -4.19
N PRO A 283 -14.21 11.80 -4.59
CA PRO A 283 -14.27 12.58 -5.82
C PRO A 283 -14.41 11.69 -7.05
N MET A 284 -13.81 10.50 -7.07
CA MET A 284 -13.93 9.60 -8.23
C MET A 284 -15.37 9.10 -8.41
N MET A 285 -16.07 8.76 -7.33
CA MET A 285 -17.48 8.40 -7.37
C MET A 285 -18.33 9.56 -7.90
N TRP A 286 -18.04 10.80 -7.47
CA TRP A 286 -18.71 11.99 -8.00
C TRP A 286 -18.50 12.17 -9.52
N PHE A 287 -17.25 12.11 -9.97
CA PHE A 287 -16.90 12.21 -11.40
C PHE A 287 -17.47 11.07 -12.24
N SER A 288 -17.69 9.90 -11.64
CA SER A 288 -18.23 8.73 -12.35
C SER A 288 -19.76 8.62 -12.29
N THR A 289 -20.45 9.45 -11.49
CA THR A 289 -21.91 9.40 -11.32
C THR A 289 -22.59 10.73 -11.59
N ILE A 290 -22.30 11.76 -10.79
CA ILE A 290 -22.99 13.05 -10.86
C ILE A 290 -22.60 13.80 -12.13
N LEU A 291 -21.31 13.86 -12.45
CA LEU A 291 -20.83 14.52 -13.66
C LEU A 291 -21.53 14.00 -14.94
N PRO A 292 -21.54 12.68 -15.25
CA PRO A 292 -22.20 12.16 -16.45
C PRO A 292 -23.73 12.32 -16.41
N LEU A 293 -24.38 12.22 -15.25
CA LEU A 293 -25.82 12.49 -15.14
C LEU A 293 -26.14 13.96 -15.44
N CYS A 294 -25.38 14.90 -14.88
CA CYS A 294 -25.55 16.33 -15.19
C CYS A 294 -25.29 16.61 -16.68
N PHE A 295 -24.33 15.95 -17.31
CA PHE A 295 -24.13 16.02 -18.76
C PHE A 295 -25.39 15.54 -19.52
N LEU A 296 -25.91 14.37 -19.14
CA LEU A 296 -27.10 13.77 -19.73
C LEU A 296 -28.37 14.62 -19.57
N TYR A 297 -28.56 15.32 -18.45
CA TYR A 297 -29.74 16.16 -18.20
C TYR A 297 -29.55 17.62 -18.55
N GLY A 298 -28.33 18.04 -18.88
CA GLY A 298 -28.05 19.37 -19.43
C GLY A 298 -27.89 20.39 -18.33
N ILE A 299 -27.49 19.91 -17.15
CA ILE A 299 -27.24 20.71 -15.96
C ILE A 299 -25.76 21.13 -16.02
N PRO A 300 -25.46 22.42 -16.27
CA PRO A 300 -24.09 22.89 -16.33
C PRO A 300 -23.42 22.83 -14.96
N LEU A 301 -22.27 22.14 -14.89
CA LEU A 301 -21.41 22.11 -13.69
C LEU A 301 -20.17 23.00 -13.82
N TYR A 302 -19.84 23.42 -15.04
CA TYR A 302 -18.66 24.23 -15.34
C TYR A 302 -19.08 25.54 -16.01
N PRO A 303 -18.22 26.58 -15.98
CA PRO A 303 -18.46 27.81 -16.73
C PRO A 303 -18.64 27.54 -18.22
N GLN A 304 -19.40 28.41 -18.89
CA GLN A 304 -19.56 28.37 -20.34
C GLN A 304 -18.23 28.60 -21.05
N VAL A 305 -18.12 28.16 -22.31
CA VAL A 305 -16.91 28.35 -23.14
C VAL A 305 -16.54 29.83 -23.32
N SER A 306 -17.52 30.72 -23.28
CA SER A 306 -17.33 32.17 -23.33
C SER A 306 -16.78 32.77 -22.02
N ASP A 307 -16.85 32.04 -20.90
CA ASP A 307 -16.41 32.52 -19.60
C ASP A 307 -14.88 32.34 -19.44
N PRO A 308 -14.12 33.44 -19.22
CA PRO A 308 -12.67 33.35 -18.98
C PRO A 308 -12.28 32.43 -17.82
N PHE A 309 -13.18 32.21 -16.84
CA PHE A 309 -12.92 31.35 -15.71
C PHE A 309 -12.80 29.86 -16.10
N LEU A 310 -13.35 29.45 -17.24
CA LEU A 310 -13.13 28.11 -17.79
C LEU A 310 -11.63 27.82 -18.01
N MET A 311 -10.85 28.85 -18.36
CA MET A 311 -9.40 28.72 -18.52
C MET A 311 -8.69 28.32 -17.23
N ALA A 312 -9.19 28.73 -16.07
CA ALA A 312 -8.62 28.33 -14.78
C ALA A 312 -8.80 26.81 -14.55
N PHE A 313 -9.98 26.26 -14.85
CA PHE A 313 -10.23 24.81 -14.78
C PHE A 313 -9.37 24.04 -15.77
N GLY A 314 -9.28 24.53 -17.02
CA GLY A 314 -8.42 23.93 -18.04
C GLY A 314 -6.94 23.91 -17.62
N TYR A 315 -6.45 25.01 -17.05
CA TYR A 315 -5.08 25.11 -16.53
C TYR A 315 -4.80 24.11 -15.41
N ILE A 316 -5.70 23.99 -14.43
CA ILE A 316 -5.53 23.05 -13.30
C ILE A 316 -5.51 21.60 -13.80
N LEU A 317 -6.42 21.23 -14.69
CA LEU A 317 -6.49 19.89 -15.25
C LEU A 317 -5.23 19.54 -16.07
N LEU A 318 -4.87 20.42 -17.02
CA LEU A 318 -3.72 20.20 -17.89
C LEU A 318 -2.40 20.20 -17.11
N SER A 319 -2.25 21.08 -16.12
CA SER A 319 -1.05 21.10 -15.27
C SER A 319 -0.92 19.84 -14.42
N SER A 320 -2.03 19.31 -13.88
CA SER A 320 -2.02 18.03 -13.15
C SER A 320 -1.63 16.85 -14.04
N TRP A 321 -2.22 16.75 -15.24
CA TRP A 321 -1.88 15.70 -16.21
C TRP A 321 -0.43 15.81 -16.68
N LEU A 322 0.03 17.01 -17.01
CA LEU A 322 1.39 17.26 -17.45
C LEU A 322 2.39 16.95 -16.33
N LYS A 323 2.11 17.33 -15.09
CA LYS A 323 2.96 17.00 -13.94
C LYS A 323 3.10 15.50 -13.78
N HIS A 324 2.01 14.75 -13.83
CA HIS A 324 2.05 13.30 -13.73
C HIS A 324 2.80 12.66 -14.91
N LEU A 325 2.57 13.14 -16.13
CA LEU A 325 3.29 12.67 -17.31
C LEU A 325 4.80 12.93 -17.18
N LEU A 326 5.19 14.11 -16.69
CA LEU A 326 6.60 14.44 -16.43
C LEU A 326 7.22 13.49 -15.40
N ASP A 327 6.52 13.17 -14.32
CA ASP A 327 7.02 12.21 -13.32
C ASP A 327 7.23 10.80 -13.90
N VAL A 328 6.30 10.35 -14.76
CA VAL A 328 6.43 9.07 -15.46
C VAL A 328 7.63 9.09 -16.42
N LEU A 329 7.80 10.15 -17.20
CA LEU A 329 8.93 10.26 -18.14
C LEU A 329 10.28 10.34 -17.42
N ILE A 330 10.37 11.13 -16.33
CA ILE A 330 11.58 11.26 -15.51
C ILE A 330 11.96 9.94 -14.84
N SER A 331 10.97 9.15 -14.44
CA SER A 331 11.19 7.82 -13.86
C SER A 331 11.44 6.72 -14.91
N GLY A 332 11.51 7.06 -16.20
CA GLY A 332 11.83 6.15 -17.29
C GLY A 332 10.64 5.40 -17.90
N GLY A 333 9.41 5.78 -17.54
CA GLY A 333 8.18 5.29 -18.16
C GLY A 333 7.89 5.97 -19.49
N SER A 334 6.92 5.44 -20.23
CA SER A 334 6.45 6.00 -21.51
C SER A 334 5.06 6.65 -21.38
N PHE A 335 4.55 7.23 -22.46
CA PHE A 335 3.16 7.70 -22.49
C PHE A 335 2.14 6.56 -22.24
N THR A 336 2.42 5.35 -22.73
CA THR A 336 1.55 4.19 -22.45
C THR A 336 1.57 3.84 -20.97
N THR A 337 2.72 3.97 -20.33
CA THR A 337 2.86 3.80 -18.88
C THR A 337 2.03 4.83 -18.11
N TRP A 338 2.11 6.10 -18.49
CA TRP A 338 1.29 7.17 -17.88
C TRP A 338 -0.21 6.87 -18.00
N LEU A 339 -0.63 6.39 -19.16
CA LEU A 339 -2.02 5.98 -19.36
C LEU A 339 -2.39 4.78 -18.48
N SER A 340 -1.55 3.75 -18.38
CA SER A 340 -1.77 2.60 -17.47
C SER A 340 -1.89 3.04 -16.01
N GLU A 341 -1.05 3.97 -15.55
CA GLU A 341 -1.11 4.50 -14.17
C GLU A 341 -2.40 5.28 -13.91
N GLN A 342 -2.84 6.12 -14.85
CA GLN A 342 -4.12 6.81 -14.76
C GLN A 342 -5.31 5.84 -14.72
N ARG A 343 -5.29 4.80 -15.56
CA ARG A 343 -6.32 3.75 -15.57
C ARG A 343 -6.38 3.03 -14.23
N MET A 344 -5.22 2.60 -13.72
CA MET A 344 -5.14 1.93 -12.43
C MET A 344 -5.56 2.83 -11.28
N TRP A 345 -5.28 4.13 -11.32
CA TRP A 345 -5.78 5.09 -10.32
C TRP A 345 -7.30 5.17 -10.29
N VAL A 346 -7.97 5.23 -11.45
CA VAL A 346 -9.44 5.20 -11.53
C VAL A 346 -9.99 3.86 -11.03
N ILE A 347 -9.42 2.74 -11.49
CA ILE A 347 -9.86 1.40 -11.09
C ILE A 347 -9.68 1.22 -9.56
N LYS A 348 -8.51 1.55 -9.00
CA LYS A 348 -8.25 1.53 -7.55
C LYS A 348 -9.28 2.38 -6.80
N SER A 349 -9.60 3.57 -7.31
CA SER A 349 -10.55 4.48 -6.68
C SER A 349 -11.96 3.94 -6.61
N LEU A 350 -12.46 3.33 -7.68
CA LEU A 350 -13.81 2.77 -7.74
C LEU A 350 -13.92 1.37 -7.11
N THR A 351 -12.79 0.77 -6.72
CA THR A 351 -12.74 -0.57 -6.13
C THR A 351 -12.03 -0.56 -4.79
N SER A 352 -10.71 -0.71 -4.79
CA SER A 352 -9.91 -1.00 -3.59
C SER A 352 -9.90 0.14 -2.57
N TYR A 353 -9.90 1.40 -3.00
CA TYR A 353 -10.03 2.55 -2.09
C TYR A 353 -11.41 2.57 -1.41
N LEU A 354 -12.49 2.41 -2.19
CA LEU A 354 -13.86 2.34 -1.67
C LEU A 354 -14.00 1.18 -0.67
N TYR A 355 -13.61 -0.03 -1.07
CA TYR A 355 -13.80 -1.22 -0.25
C TYR A 355 -12.82 -1.30 0.92
N GLY A 356 -11.59 -0.81 0.78
CA GLY A 356 -10.66 -0.66 1.91
C GLY A 356 -11.24 0.29 2.96
N THR A 357 -11.84 1.41 2.53
CA THR A 357 -12.49 2.34 3.45
C THR A 357 -13.71 1.72 4.14
N LEU A 358 -14.57 1.04 3.38
CA LEU A 358 -15.75 0.35 3.94
C LEU A 358 -15.33 -0.76 4.92
N GLU A 359 -14.33 -1.56 4.57
CA GLU A 359 -13.77 -2.60 5.43
C GLU A 359 -13.30 -2.01 6.77
N CYS A 360 -12.51 -0.94 6.73
CA CYS A 360 -12.05 -0.27 7.95
C CYS A 360 -13.23 0.23 8.81
N ILE A 361 -14.18 0.95 8.21
CA ILE A 361 -15.33 1.51 8.93
C ILE A 361 -16.15 0.39 9.57
N THR A 362 -16.45 -0.67 8.83
CA THR A 362 -17.28 -1.78 9.31
C THR A 362 -16.58 -2.59 10.41
N THR A 363 -15.26 -2.82 10.29
CA THR A 363 -14.46 -3.43 11.37
C THR A 363 -14.47 -2.56 12.63
N ARG A 364 -14.29 -1.23 12.52
CA ARG A 364 -14.30 -0.32 13.67
C ARG A 364 -15.67 -0.20 14.35
N LEU A 365 -16.75 -0.39 13.59
CA LEU A 365 -18.11 -0.48 14.12
C LEU A 365 -18.43 -1.85 14.75
N GLY A 366 -17.52 -2.81 14.67
CA GLY A 366 -17.67 -4.13 15.27
C GLY A 366 -18.56 -5.10 14.49
N PHE A 367 -18.80 -4.86 13.20
CA PHE A 367 -19.61 -5.76 12.37
C PHE A 367 -18.89 -7.08 12.06
N HIS A 368 -17.56 -7.05 11.94
CA HIS A 368 -16.73 -8.23 11.76
C HIS A 368 -15.28 -7.96 12.19
N GLU A 369 -14.51 -9.04 12.43
CA GLU A 369 -13.08 -8.95 12.69
C GLU A 369 -12.28 -8.70 11.40
N ALA A 370 -11.19 -7.94 11.50
CA ALA A 370 -10.30 -7.69 10.36
C ALA A 370 -9.79 -9.02 9.78
N ASN A 371 -10.11 -9.29 8.51
CA ASN A 371 -9.65 -10.48 7.83
C ASN A 371 -8.34 -10.22 7.10
N PHE A 372 -7.38 -11.14 7.23
CA PHE A 372 -6.09 -11.08 6.55
C PHE A 372 -5.92 -12.32 5.69
N THR A 373 -6.10 -12.16 4.38
CA THR A 373 -5.76 -13.19 3.40
C THR A 373 -4.45 -12.79 2.72
N PRO A 374 -3.37 -13.60 2.82
CA PRO A 374 -2.14 -13.33 2.09
C PRO A 374 -2.40 -13.25 0.59
N THR A 375 -1.73 -12.32 -0.09
CA THR A 375 -1.81 -12.22 -1.55
C THR A 375 -1.20 -13.45 -2.19
N ASN A 376 -1.90 -14.03 -3.17
CA ASN A 376 -1.34 -15.09 -3.98
C ASN A 376 -0.40 -14.50 -5.03
N LYS A 377 0.82 -15.03 -5.11
CA LYS A 377 1.83 -14.65 -6.11
C LYS A 377 2.41 -15.88 -6.80
N VAL A 378 1.69 -17.00 -6.72
CA VAL A 378 2.02 -18.22 -7.45
C VAL A 378 1.82 -17.94 -8.94
N ILE A 379 2.79 -18.36 -9.74
CA ILE A 379 2.74 -18.24 -11.19
C ILE A 379 1.63 -19.16 -11.70
N ASP A 380 0.68 -18.57 -12.41
CA ASP A 380 -0.33 -19.26 -13.19
C ASP A 380 -0.13 -18.88 -14.66
N ASP A 381 0.01 -19.87 -15.53
CA ASP A 381 0.43 -19.65 -16.92
C ASP A 381 -0.61 -18.82 -17.70
N ASP A 382 -1.90 -19.03 -17.44
CA ASP A 382 -2.98 -18.31 -18.11
C ASP A 382 -3.03 -16.83 -17.72
N THR A 383 -3.01 -16.53 -16.41
CA THR A 383 -2.94 -15.14 -15.91
C THR A 383 -1.66 -14.44 -16.39
N THR A 384 -0.54 -15.15 -16.41
CA THR A 384 0.75 -14.62 -16.87
C THR A 384 0.72 -14.30 -18.36
N ASN A 385 0.12 -15.17 -19.19
CA ASN A 385 -0.04 -14.93 -20.62
C ASN A 385 -0.88 -13.68 -20.90
N LEU A 386 -2.02 -13.51 -20.20
CA LEU A 386 -2.84 -12.31 -20.33
C LEU A 386 -2.06 -11.04 -19.95
N TYR A 387 -1.31 -11.08 -18.84
CA TYR A 387 -0.50 -9.96 -18.40
C TYR A 387 0.60 -9.61 -19.42
N GLN A 388 1.29 -10.61 -19.99
CA GLN A 388 2.28 -10.43 -21.06
C GLN A 388 1.68 -9.80 -22.32
N MET A 389 0.42 -10.13 -22.64
CA MET A 389 -0.33 -9.51 -23.74
C MET A 389 -0.83 -8.09 -23.43
N GLY A 390 -0.61 -7.57 -22.21
CA GLY A 390 -1.14 -6.27 -21.80
C GLY A 390 -2.66 -6.27 -21.58
N LYS A 391 -3.26 -7.44 -21.30
CA LYS A 391 -4.69 -7.59 -21.05
C LYS A 391 -4.99 -7.75 -19.56
N TYR A 392 -5.98 -7.01 -19.09
CA TYR A 392 -6.45 -7.11 -17.71
C TYR A 392 -7.25 -8.40 -17.48
N ASP A 393 -6.90 -9.21 -16.49
CA ASP A 393 -7.71 -10.35 -16.08
C ASP A 393 -8.86 -9.92 -15.15
N PHE A 394 -10.11 -10.00 -15.64
CA PHE A 394 -11.33 -9.65 -14.91
C PHE A 394 -11.92 -10.82 -14.09
N ARG A 395 -11.24 -11.97 -13.99
CA ARG A 395 -11.66 -13.07 -13.11
C ARG A 395 -11.42 -12.71 -11.64
N THR A 396 -12.32 -11.92 -11.09
CA THR A 396 -12.31 -11.43 -9.70
C THR A 396 -13.72 -11.40 -9.11
N SER A 397 -13.84 -11.10 -7.82
CA SER A 397 -15.12 -11.02 -7.13
C SER A 397 -16.05 -9.98 -7.76
N ASN A 398 -17.34 -10.31 -7.84
CA ASN A 398 -18.39 -9.36 -8.24
C ASN A 398 -18.47 -8.14 -7.32
N MET A 399 -17.96 -8.23 -6.09
CA MET A 399 -17.77 -7.07 -5.21
C MET A 399 -17.00 -5.95 -5.91
N PHE A 400 -15.93 -6.27 -6.67
CA PHE A 400 -15.15 -5.26 -7.38
C PHE A 400 -15.71 -4.95 -8.77
N LEU A 401 -16.17 -5.97 -9.49
CA LEU A 401 -16.62 -5.79 -10.87
C LEU A 401 -17.91 -4.99 -10.96
N VAL A 402 -18.89 -5.26 -10.09
CA VAL A 402 -20.22 -4.64 -10.19
C VAL A 402 -20.19 -3.12 -10.12
N PRO A 403 -19.56 -2.47 -9.11
CA PRO A 403 -19.51 -1.00 -9.08
C PRO A 403 -18.72 -0.44 -10.27
N LEU A 404 -17.57 -1.03 -10.60
CA LEU A 404 -16.72 -0.57 -11.70
C LEU A 404 -17.48 -0.60 -13.04
N VAL A 405 -18.05 -1.75 -13.39
CA VAL A 405 -18.75 -1.96 -14.67
C VAL A 405 -20.04 -1.16 -14.73
N THR A 406 -20.78 -1.03 -13.62
CA THR A 406 -22.00 -0.21 -13.55
C THR A 406 -21.70 1.26 -13.85
N LEU A 407 -20.61 1.79 -13.31
CA LEU A 407 -20.21 3.18 -13.55
C LEU A 407 -19.72 3.38 -14.99
N VAL A 408 -18.96 2.45 -15.55
CA VAL A 408 -18.54 2.51 -16.96
C VAL A 408 -19.75 2.49 -17.89
N ASN A 409 -20.71 1.58 -17.68
CA ASN A 409 -21.97 1.55 -18.43
C ASN A 409 -22.76 2.85 -18.31
N LEU A 410 -22.89 3.40 -17.09
CA LEU A 410 -23.56 4.67 -16.86
C LEU A 410 -22.92 5.79 -17.68
N ASN A 411 -21.58 5.90 -17.67
CA ASN A 411 -20.86 6.92 -18.43
C ASN A 411 -21.03 6.73 -19.94
N MET A 412 -21.07 5.48 -20.44
CA MET A 412 -21.35 5.21 -21.86
C MET A 412 -22.75 5.68 -22.25
N PHE A 413 -23.78 5.34 -21.47
CA PHE A 413 -25.15 5.78 -21.74
C PHE A 413 -25.28 7.30 -21.68
N CYS A 414 -24.74 7.94 -20.63
CA CYS A 414 -24.77 9.39 -20.49
C CYS A 414 -24.04 10.10 -21.63
N LEU A 415 -22.90 9.58 -22.10
CA LEU A 415 -22.19 10.17 -23.23
C LEU A 415 -23.00 10.06 -24.51
N ILE A 416 -23.49 8.86 -24.85
CA ILE A 416 -24.24 8.61 -26.09
C ILE A 416 -25.51 9.47 -26.13
N ILE A 417 -26.33 9.41 -25.08
CA ILE A 417 -27.61 10.12 -25.05
C ILE A 417 -27.39 11.63 -24.88
N GLY A 418 -26.41 12.06 -24.08
CA GLY A 418 -26.08 13.47 -23.89
C GLY A 418 -25.57 14.13 -25.18
N VAL A 419 -24.75 13.43 -25.97
CA VAL A 419 -24.33 13.91 -27.31
C VAL A 419 -25.52 13.97 -28.27
N LEU A 420 -26.39 12.96 -28.29
CA LEU A 420 -27.60 12.99 -29.13
C LEU A 420 -28.50 14.18 -28.78
N ARG A 421 -28.67 14.48 -27.49
CA ARG A 421 -29.42 15.67 -27.05
C ARG A 421 -28.73 16.96 -27.52
N LEU A 422 -27.41 17.07 -27.36
CA LEU A 422 -26.65 18.24 -27.81
C LEU A 422 -26.72 18.49 -29.32
N LEU A 423 -26.96 17.46 -30.14
CA LEU A 423 -27.18 17.62 -31.59
C LEU A 423 -28.57 18.17 -31.91
N VAL A 424 -29.52 18.03 -31.00
CA VAL A 424 -30.88 18.57 -31.10
C VAL A 424 -30.95 19.99 -30.51
N ASP A 425 -30.25 20.23 -29.41
CA ASP A 425 -30.19 21.54 -28.75
C ASP A 425 -29.29 22.53 -29.52
N HIS A 426 -29.63 23.82 -29.51
CA HIS A 426 -28.90 24.86 -30.27
C HIS A 426 -27.74 25.54 -29.51
N ASP A 427 -27.42 25.14 -28.27
CA ASP A 427 -26.33 25.74 -27.47
C ASP A 427 -25.34 24.70 -26.91
N PRO A 428 -24.42 24.18 -27.74
CA PRO A 428 -23.44 23.16 -27.32
C PRO A 428 -22.34 23.72 -26.41
N GLY A 429 -22.18 25.05 -26.33
CA GLY A 429 -21.11 25.69 -25.56
C GLY A 429 -21.27 25.55 -24.05
N LEU A 430 -22.47 25.25 -23.57
CA LEU A 430 -22.78 25.17 -22.14
C LEU A 430 -22.22 23.92 -21.45
N LEU A 431 -22.06 22.81 -22.18
CA LEU A 431 -21.76 21.48 -21.59
C LEU A 431 -20.43 20.88 -22.04
N LEU A 432 -19.62 21.64 -22.79
CA LEU A 432 -18.38 21.16 -23.40
C LEU A 432 -17.41 20.57 -22.38
N GLY A 433 -17.23 21.22 -21.23
CA GLY A 433 -16.33 20.75 -20.17
C GLY A 433 -16.75 19.39 -19.61
N GLN A 434 -18.05 19.18 -19.36
CA GLN A 434 -18.58 17.91 -18.88
C GLN A 434 -18.43 16.82 -19.95
N MET A 435 -18.70 17.14 -21.22
CA MET A 435 -18.53 16.21 -22.33
C MET A 435 -17.08 15.70 -22.42
N ILE A 436 -16.10 16.60 -22.36
CA ILE A 436 -14.67 16.27 -22.41
C ILE A 436 -14.29 15.35 -21.24
N LEU A 437 -14.75 15.65 -20.02
CA LEU A 437 -14.42 14.87 -18.83
C LEU A 437 -15.08 13.48 -18.84
N VAL A 438 -16.34 13.36 -19.27
CA VAL A 438 -17.03 12.06 -19.43
C VAL A 438 -16.34 11.23 -20.51
N PHE A 439 -15.98 11.85 -21.65
CA PHE A 439 -15.24 11.19 -22.70
C PHE A 439 -13.87 10.70 -22.21
N TYR A 440 -13.11 11.55 -21.50
CA TYR A 440 -11.83 11.17 -20.90
C TYR A 440 -11.98 10.00 -19.90
N GLY A 441 -13.02 10.02 -19.06
CA GLY A 441 -13.35 8.90 -18.16
C GLY A 441 -13.55 7.58 -18.91
N LEU A 442 -14.20 7.61 -20.08
CA LEU A 442 -14.36 6.42 -20.93
C LEU A 442 -13.05 6.00 -21.61
N VAL A 443 -12.17 6.93 -21.99
CA VAL A 443 -10.81 6.61 -22.50
C VAL A 443 -9.99 5.87 -21.44
N LEU A 444 -10.08 6.29 -20.17
CA LEU A 444 -9.48 5.56 -19.05
C LEU A 444 -10.19 4.22 -18.79
N SER A 445 -11.49 4.15 -19.03
CA SER A 445 -12.27 2.90 -18.86
C SER A 445 -12.18 1.95 -20.07
N ALA A 446 -11.43 2.29 -21.11
CA ALA A 446 -11.32 1.50 -22.33
C ALA A 446 -11.01 0.00 -22.09
N PRO A 447 -10.14 -0.40 -21.15
CA PRO A 447 -9.90 -1.82 -20.91
C PRO A 447 -11.08 -2.56 -20.28
N VAL A 448 -11.92 -1.86 -19.50
CA VAL A 448 -13.17 -2.41 -18.95
C VAL A 448 -14.17 -2.60 -20.09
N ILE A 449 -14.31 -1.62 -20.97
CA ILE A 449 -15.16 -1.70 -22.17
C ILE A 449 -14.70 -2.85 -23.08
N GLU A 450 -13.39 -2.96 -23.31
CA GLU A 450 -12.78 -4.07 -24.06
C GLU A 450 -13.12 -5.43 -23.43
N GLY A 451 -12.95 -5.54 -22.11
CA GLY A 451 -13.30 -6.73 -21.34
C GLY A 451 -14.78 -7.11 -21.40
N MET A 452 -15.67 -6.14 -21.54
CA MET A 452 -17.12 -6.40 -21.61
C MET A 452 -17.61 -6.74 -23.02
N VAL A 453 -17.15 -5.99 -24.01
CA VAL A 453 -17.77 -5.96 -25.35
C VAL A 453 -16.99 -6.80 -26.36
N PHE A 454 -15.65 -6.70 -26.35
CA PHE A 454 -14.82 -7.20 -27.43
C PHE A 454 -14.09 -8.50 -27.09
N ARG A 455 -13.87 -8.79 -25.81
CA ARG A 455 -13.13 -9.99 -25.39
C ARG A 455 -13.97 -11.26 -25.37
N THR A 456 -13.36 -12.34 -25.86
CA THR A 456 -13.93 -13.68 -25.94
C THR A 456 -13.15 -14.71 -25.12
N ASP A 457 -11.98 -14.33 -24.59
CA ASP A 457 -11.16 -15.17 -23.73
C ASP A 457 -11.69 -15.22 -22.28
N ASP A 458 -11.21 -16.16 -21.48
CA ASP A 458 -11.68 -16.39 -20.10
C ASP A 458 -11.40 -15.24 -19.12
N GLY A 459 -10.46 -14.35 -19.45
CA GLY A 459 -10.14 -13.16 -18.66
C GLY A 459 -11.08 -11.98 -18.89
N ARG A 460 -12.14 -12.14 -19.69
CA ARG A 460 -13.17 -11.12 -19.97
C ARG A 460 -14.05 -10.81 -18.75
N VAL A 461 -14.82 -9.73 -18.83
CA VAL A 461 -15.91 -9.49 -17.86
C VAL A 461 -17.02 -10.52 -18.10
N PRO A 462 -17.51 -11.24 -17.07
CA PRO A 462 -18.58 -12.20 -17.22
C PRO A 462 -19.86 -11.56 -17.77
N LEU A 463 -20.52 -12.22 -18.72
CA LEU A 463 -21.74 -11.70 -19.35
C LEU A 463 -22.86 -11.46 -18.32
N SER A 464 -23.00 -12.38 -17.36
CA SER A 464 -23.95 -12.24 -16.25
C SER A 464 -23.72 -10.96 -15.46
N THR A 465 -22.47 -10.65 -15.13
CA THR A 465 -22.08 -9.40 -14.45
C THR A 465 -22.38 -8.18 -15.32
N THR A 466 -22.06 -8.22 -16.61
CA THR A 466 -22.39 -7.12 -17.54
C THR A 466 -23.89 -6.83 -17.56
N LEU A 467 -24.75 -7.85 -17.66
CA LEU A 467 -26.21 -7.69 -17.67
C LEU A 467 -26.76 -7.08 -16.38
N VAL A 468 -26.26 -7.53 -15.22
CA VAL A 468 -26.62 -6.96 -13.91
C VAL A 468 -26.20 -5.49 -13.86
N CYS A 469 -24.97 -5.18 -14.26
CA CYS A 469 -24.45 -3.81 -14.23
C CYS A 469 -25.21 -2.90 -15.19
N THR A 470 -25.56 -3.36 -16.39
CA THR A 470 -26.39 -2.61 -17.33
C THR A 470 -27.75 -2.28 -16.71
N THR A 471 -28.39 -3.25 -16.05
CA THR A 471 -29.65 -3.03 -15.34
C THR A 471 -29.50 -1.98 -14.24
N LEU A 472 -28.45 -2.07 -13.43
CA LEU A 472 -28.16 -1.09 -12.38
C LEU A 472 -27.91 0.31 -12.95
N SER A 473 -27.17 0.44 -14.05
CA SER A 473 -26.95 1.73 -14.71
C SER A 473 -28.27 2.34 -15.20
N LEU A 474 -29.16 1.52 -15.78
CA LEU A 474 -30.50 1.97 -16.21
C LEU A 474 -31.37 2.41 -15.03
N ILE A 475 -31.29 1.74 -13.89
CA ILE A 475 -31.98 2.16 -12.66
C ILE A 475 -31.45 3.52 -12.20
N ILE A 476 -30.13 3.72 -12.19
CA ILE A 476 -29.51 5.01 -11.80
C ILE A 476 -29.95 6.12 -12.75
N LEU A 477 -29.97 5.86 -14.06
CA LEU A 477 -30.48 6.80 -15.07
C LEU A 477 -31.96 7.12 -14.84
N PHE A 478 -32.79 6.13 -14.52
CA PHE A 478 -34.20 6.37 -14.24
C PHE A 478 -34.42 7.21 -12.96
N LEU A 479 -33.64 6.94 -11.91
CA LEU A 479 -33.69 7.72 -10.67
C LEU A 479 -33.19 9.14 -10.87
N GLY A 480 -32.11 9.32 -11.64
CA GLY A 480 -31.59 10.63 -12.03
C GLY A 480 -32.65 11.49 -12.72
N TYR A 481 -33.40 10.90 -13.66
CA TYR A 481 -34.47 11.58 -14.39
C TYR A 481 -35.61 12.05 -13.48
N LYS A 482 -35.90 11.32 -12.39
CA LYS A 482 -36.92 11.75 -11.43
C LYS A 482 -36.47 12.90 -10.53
N LEU A 483 -35.16 13.13 -10.41
CA LEU A 483 -34.56 14.14 -9.52
C LEU A 483 -34.13 15.41 -10.27
N SER A 484 -33.95 15.32 -11.60
CA SER A 484 -33.73 16.44 -12.52
C SER A 484 -35.05 17.11 -12.90
#